data_AF-A0A519WDX8-F1
#
_entry.id   AF-A0A519WDX8-F1
#
_cell.length_a   1.000
_cell.length_b   1.000
_cell.length_c   1.000
_cell.angle_alpha   90.00
_cell.angle_beta   90.00
_cell.angle_gamma   90.00
#
_symmetry.space_group_name_H-M   'P 1'
#
loop_
_entity.id
_entity.type
_entity.pdbx_description
1 polymer ?
#
loop_
_entity_poly.entity_id
_entity_poly.type
_entity_poly.pdbx_seq_one_letter_code
_entity_poly.pdbx_strand_id
1 'polypeptide(L)' 'MNKVINTKNAPAPIGPYSQAVIANGFLFLSGQVAINPENGEIVESSVAEETHQVMRNIKS' A
#
# COMPACT_ATOMS: atom_id res chain seq x y z
N MET A 1 -2.25 7.06 -21.66
CA MET A 1 -1.18 7.49 -20.74
C MET A 1 -1.41 6.77 -19.41
N ASN A 2 -0.38 6.16 -18.83
CA ASN A 2 -0.49 5.54 -17.51
C ASN A 2 -0.09 6.58 -16.45
N LYS A 3 -0.80 6.63 -15.32
CA LYS A 3 -0.50 7.54 -14.22
C LYS A 3 -0.04 6.75 -13.00
N VAL A 4 1.16 7.04 -12.52
CA VAL A 4 1.69 6.46 -11.26
C VAL A 4 1.05 7.16 -10.07
N ILE A 5 0.64 6.37 -9.08
CA ILE A 5 0.13 6.86 -7.79
C ILE A 5 1.21 6.70 -6.72
N ASN A 6 1.42 7.77 -5.95
CA ASN A 6 2.31 7.81 -4.79
C ASN A 6 1.63 8.61 -3.67
N THR A 7 1.59 8.04 -2.47
CA THR A 7 1.07 8.67 -1.25
C THR A 7 2.00 8.36 -0.08
N LYS A 8 2.10 9.29 0.86
CA LYS A 8 2.82 9.08 2.13
C LYS A 8 2.01 8.26 3.13
N ASN A 9 0.74 8.04 2.87
CA ASN A 9 -0.19 7.35 3.77
C ASN A 9 -0.21 5.83 3.55
N ALA A 10 0.60 5.31 2.62
CA ALA A 10 0.76 3.88 2.36
C ALA A 10 2.27 3.53 2.35
N PRO A 11 2.63 2.26 2.59
CA PRO A 11 4.03 1.84 2.62
C PRO A 11 4.80 2.25 1.36
N ALA A 12 6.02 2.75 1.56
CA ALA A 12 6.90 3.09 0.46
C ALA A 12 7.35 1.81 -0.29
N PRO A 13 7.40 1.81 -1.62
CA PRO A 13 7.97 0.70 -2.38
C PRO A 13 9.44 0.45 -2.02
N ILE A 14 9.78 -0.79 -1.65
CA ILE A 14 11.17 -1.21 -1.38
C ILE A 14 11.95 -1.45 -2.69
N GLY A 15 11.25 -1.80 -3.76
CA GLY A 15 11.83 -2.13 -5.07
C GLY A 15 11.28 -1.27 -6.21
N PRO A 16 11.63 -1.58 -7.46
CA PRO A 16 11.24 -0.79 -8.63
C PRO A 16 9.77 -1.06 -9.04
N TYR A 17 8.83 -0.75 -8.16
CA TYR A 17 7.39 -0.84 -8.41
C TYR A 17 6.66 0.40 -7.87
N SER A 18 5.43 0.61 -8.34
CA SER A 18 4.56 1.69 -7.88
C SER A 18 3.56 1.19 -6.84
N GLN A 19 3.12 2.05 -5.92
CA GLN A 19 2.03 1.71 -4.99
C GLN A 19 0.74 1.36 -5.75
N ALA A 20 0.43 2.16 -6.78
CA ALA A 20 -0.60 1.83 -7.76
C ALA A 20 -0.32 2.52 -9.11
N VAL A 21 -1.00 2.06 -10.15
CA VAL A 21 -1.01 2.66 -11.49
C VAL A 21 -2.43 2.77 -11.99
N ILE A 22 -2.80 3.93 -12.53
CA ILE A 22 -4.03 4.10 -13.31
C ILE A 22 -3.71 3.86 -14.78
N ALA A 23 -4.40 2.91 -15.39
CA ALA A 23 -4.30 2.61 -16.81
C ALA A 23 -5.69 2.24 -17.35
N ASN A 24 -6.06 2.79 -18.51
CA ASN A 24 -7.32 2.48 -19.20
C ASN A 24 -8.59 2.67 -18.32
N GLY A 25 -8.60 3.65 -17.42
CA GLY A 25 -9.72 3.92 -16.53
C GLY A 25 -9.80 3.01 -15.29
N PHE A 26 -8.86 2.07 -15.13
CA PHE A 26 -8.77 1.19 -13.97
C PHE A 26 -7.60 1.58 -13.07
N LEU A 27 -7.76 1.34 -11.77
CA LEU A 27 -6.70 1.44 -10.77
C LEU A 27 -6.17 0.04 -10.45
N PHE A 28 -4.88 -0.17 -10.68
CA PHE A 28 -4.18 -1.41 -10.33
C PHE A 28 -3.30 -1.14 -9.12
N LEU A 29 -3.64 -1.77 -7.99
CA LEU A 29 -2.90 -1.65 -6.72
C LEU A 29 -1.87 -2.76 -6.60
N SER A 30 -0.67 -2.41 -6.11
CA SER A 30 0.29 -3.41 -5.64
C SER A 30 -0.23 -4.07 -4.37
N GLY A 31 0.14 -5.33 -4.16
CA GLY A 31 -0.18 -6.05 -2.93
C GLY A 31 0.27 -5.26 -1.70
N GLN A 32 -0.64 -5.06 -0.75
CA GLN A 32 -0.36 -4.35 0.50
C GLN A 32 -0.03 -5.35 1.60
N VAL A 33 0.98 -5.03 2.40
CA VAL A 33 1.38 -5.76 3.61
C VAL A 33 1.08 -4.93 4.85
N ALA A 34 1.11 -5.55 6.03
CA ALA A 34 0.79 -4.93 7.30
C ALA A 34 1.91 -3.98 7.81
N ILE A 35 2.51 -3.18 6.94
CA ILE A 35 3.48 -2.15 7.32
C ILE A 35 2.73 -0.89 7.77
N ASN A 36 3.15 -0.32 8.90
CA ASN A 36 2.71 1.01 9.30
C ASN A 36 3.49 2.07 8.49
N PRO A 37 2.83 2.89 7.66
CA PRO A 37 3.49 3.87 6.81
C PRO A 37 4.18 5.01 7.59
N GLU A 38 3.82 5.23 8.86
CA GLU A 38 4.40 6.30 9.69
C GLU A 38 5.83 5.97 10.14
N ASN A 39 6.10 4.71 10.48
CA ASN A 39 7.40 4.26 11.01
C ASN A 39 8.12 3.26 10.09
N GLY A 40 7.44 2.69 9.09
CA GLY A 40 7.99 1.72 8.16
C GLY A 40 8.11 0.30 8.73
N GLU A 41 7.60 0.04 9.93
CA GLU A 41 7.70 -1.26 10.59
C GLU A 41 6.49 -2.15 10.26
N ILE A 42 6.70 -3.47 10.28
CA ILE A 42 5.62 -4.44 10.17
C ILE A 42 4.86 -4.47 11.48
N VAL A 43 3.54 -4.37 11.42
CA VAL A 43 2.65 -4.67 12.52
C VAL A 43 2.68 -6.17 12.74
N GLU A 44 3.38 -6.63 13.76
CA GLU A 44 3.46 -8.05 14.14
C GLU A 44 2.53 -8.28 15.34
N SER A 45 1.30 -8.72 15.07
CA SER A 45 0.27 -8.87 16.11
C SER A 45 -0.67 -10.04 15.80
N SER A 46 -1.98 -9.85 15.94
CA SER A 46 -2.97 -10.82 15.49
C SER A 46 -3.26 -10.66 13.99
N VAL A 47 -3.70 -11.75 13.35
CA VAL A 47 -4.18 -11.73 11.97
C VAL A 47 -5.24 -10.64 11.73
N ALA A 48 -6.10 -10.39 12.72
CA ALA A 48 -7.12 -9.34 12.61
C ALA A 48 -6.49 -7.94 12.52
N GLU A 49 -5.52 -7.63 13.37
CA GLU A 49 -4.83 -6.34 13.36
C GLU A 49 -3.99 -6.14 12.10
N GLU A 50 -3.27 -7.18 11.66
CA GLU A 50 -2.53 -7.16 10.40
C GLU A 50 -3.46 -6.93 9.21
N THR A 51 -4.61 -7.61 9.18
CA THR A 51 -5.65 -7.42 8.15
C THR A 51 -6.17 -5.98 8.18
N HIS A 52 -6.44 -5.42 9.36
CA HIS A 52 -6.86 -4.03 9.48
C HIS A 52 -5.80 -3.06 8.95
N GLN A 53 -4.52 -3.29 9.23
CA GLN A 53 -3.45 -2.45 8.71
C GLN A 53 -3.35 -2.54 7.18
N VAL A 54 -3.42 -3.75 6.61
CA VAL A 54 -3.48 -3.95 5.15
C VAL A 54 -4.64 -3.17 4.53
N MET A 55 -5.84 -3.25 5.12
CA MET A 55 -7.02 -2.53 4.63
C MET A 55 -6.90 -1.02 4.77
N ARG A 56 -6.24 -0.52 5.83
CA ARG A 56 -5.91 0.91 5.97
C ARG A 56 -4.98 1.37 4.85
N ASN A 57 -3.93 0.59 4.55
CA ASN A 57 -2.99 0.89 3.48
C ASN A 57 -3.65 0.92 2.08
N ILE A 58 -4.67 0.07 1.83
CA ILE A 58 -5.44 0.07 0.58
C ILE A 58 -6.33 1.34 0.43
N LYS A 59 -6.83 1.89 1.54
CA LYS A 59 -7.75 3.04 1.55
C LYS A 59 -7.06 4.39 1.26
N SER A 60 -5.75 4.48 1.54
CA SER A 60 -4.94 5.72 1.67
C SER A 60 -4.65 6.53 0.41
#